data_AF-A0A2S7SWJ9-F1
#
_entry.id   AF-A0A2S7SWJ9-F1
#
_cell.length_a   1.000
_cell.length_b   1.000
_cell.length_c   1.000
_cell.angle_alpha   90.00
_cell.angle_beta   90.00
_cell.angle_gamma   90.00
#
_symmetry.space_group_name_H-M   'P 1'
#
loop_
_entity.id
_entity.type
_entity.pdbx_description
1 polymer ?
#
loop_
_entity_poly.entity_id
_entity_poly.type
_entity_poly.pdbx_seq_one_letter_code
_entity_poly.pdbx_strand_id
1 'polypeptide(L)'
;MLRQLLFGIVICCLGSLNVDAQKSLDKNNRKDRIKIDKILDMVLALPEVKAEIKYVEKESKGTRHLAAAMYATPSENRNYYWVKVWEDNGMNYVSHFNFFVDPQTLSIKYLDTINDTLLDLKAWRHIKQTIPKSIH
;
A
#
# COMPACT_ATOMS: atom_id res chain seq x y z
N MET A 1 -57.82 -38.87 25.96
CA MET A 1 -58.31 -39.03 24.57
C MET A 1 -57.83 -37.80 23.78
N LEU A 2 -57.17 -38.03 22.63
CA LEU A 2 -57.01 -37.09 21.48
C LEU A 2 -56.20 -35.78 21.69
N ARG A 3 -54.98 -35.68 21.13
CA ARG A 3 -54.63 -35.11 19.78
C ARG A 3 -54.59 -33.55 19.84
N GLN A 4 -53.55 -32.81 19.42
CA GLN A 4 -52.83 -32.84 18.14
C GLN A 4 -51.45 -32.16 18.21
N LEU A 5 -50.56 -32.61 17.31
CA LEU A 5 -49.32 -32.00 16.83
C LEU A 5 -49.54 -30.65 16.11
N LEU A 6 -48.42 -30.01 15.73
CA LEU A 6 -48.20 -28.80 14.91
C LEU A 6 -47.92 -27.58 15.80
N PHE A 7 -46.73 -26.96 15.80
CA PHE A 7 -46.06 -26.38 14.63
C PHE A 7 -44.56 -26.71 14.58
N GLY A 8 -44.20 -27.60 13.67
CA GLY A 8 -42.93 -27.47 12.95
C GLY A 8 -43.11 -26.44 11.82
N ILE A 9 -41.99 -25.88 11.35
CA ILE A 9 -41.88 -24.78 10.37
C ILE A 9 -42.16 -23.44 11.09
N VAL A 10 -41.15 -22.63 11.43
CA VAL A 10 -40.37 -21.78 10.53
C VAL A 10 -39.06 -21.43 11.25
N ILE A 11 -37.90 -21.76 10.68
CA ILE A 11 -36.67 -20.92 10.59
C ILE A 11 -35.72 -21.73 9.67
N CYS A 12 -35.97 -21.70 8.36
CA CYS A 12 -34.95 -22.05 7.37
C CYS A 12 -34.77 -20.95 6.30
N CYS A 13 -35.49 -19.83 6.39
CA CYS A 13 -35.42 -18.76 5.40
C CYS A 13 -34.47 -17.60 5.77
N LEU A 14 -33.82 -17.62 6.94
CA LEU A 14 -32.87 -16.56 7.32
C LEU A 14 -31.42 -16.83 6.85
N GLY A 15 -31.13 -17.99 6.25
CA GLY A 15 -29.78 -18.36 5.81
C GLY A 15 -29.38 -17.86 4.41
N SER A 16 -30.33 -17.57 3.52
CA SER A 16 -30.03 -17.37 2.10
C SER A 16 -29.79 -15.91 1.68
N LEU A 17 -30.06 -14.92 2.54
CA LEU A 17 -29.92 -13.50 2.17
C LEU A 17 -28.51 -12.93 2.40
N ASN A 18 -27.62 -13.65 3.08
CA ASN A 18 -26.28 -13.13 3.44
C ASN A 18 -25.13 -13.69 2.59
N VAL A 19 -25.35 -14.75 1.81
CA VAL A 19 -24.27 -15.42 1.05
C VAL A 19 -23.77 -14.55 -0.11
N ASP A 20 -24.65 -13.86 -0.83
CA ASP A 20 -24.25 -13.06 -2.00
C ASP A 20 -23.62 -11.72 -1.59
N ALA A 21 -24.10 -11.12 -0.48
CA ALA A 21 -23.46 -9.96 0.13
C ALA A 21 -22.03 -10.29 0.60
N GLN A 22 -21.84 -11.42 1.29
CA GLN A 22 -20.52 -11.90 1.72
C GLN A 22 -19.59 -12.15 0.52
N LYS A 23 -20.05 -12.86 -0.52
CA LYS A 23 -19.28 -13.07 -1.76
C LYS A 23 -18.86 -11.76 -2.44
N SER A 24 -19.73 -10.75 -2.43
CA SER A 24 -19.43 -9.44 -3.03
C SER A 24 -18.36 -8.68 -2.24
N LEU A 25 -18.42 -8.71 -0.90
CA LEU A 25 -17.44 -8.11 0.00
C LEU A 25 -16.07 -8.80 -0.17
N ASP A 26 -16.04 -10.14 -0.22
CA ASP A 26 -14.81 -10.89 -0.42
C ASP A 26 -14.16 -10.62 -1.78
N LYS A 27 -14.98 -10.47 -2.83
CA LYS A 27 -14.51 -10.11 -4.17
C LYS A 27 -13.91 -8.70 -4.20
N ASN A 28 -14.54 -7.73 -3.54
CA ASN A 28 -14.04 -6.36 -3.45
C ASN A 28 -12.73 -6.32 -2.64
N ASN A 29 -12.68 -6.97 -1.48
CA ASN A 29 -11.47 -7.10 -0.66
C ASN A 29 -10.32 -7.76 -1.41
N ARG A 30 -10.61 -8.74 -2.28
CA ARG A 30 -9.59 -9.34 -3.15
C ARG A 30 -9.09 -8.35 -4.20
N LYS A 31 -10.00 -7.63 -4.87
CA LYS A 31 -9.65 -6.65 -5.90
C LYS A 31 -8.78 -5.52 -5.33
N ASP A 32 -9.11 -5.03 -4.14
CA ASP A 32 -8.36 -3.98 -3.47
C ASP A 32 -6.96 -4.45 -3.07
N ARG A 33 -6.82 -5.69 -2.56
CA ARG A 33 -5.52 -6.31 -2.30
C ARG A 33 -4.66 -6.42 -3.55
N ILE A 34 -5.20 -6.96 -4.64
CA ILE A 34 -4.48 -7.06 -5.94
C ILE A 34 -4.02 -5.67 -6.41
N LYS A 35 -4.86 -4.64 -6.22
CA LYS A 35 -4.50 -3.26 -6.59
C LYS A 35 -3.37 -2.72 -5.71
N ILE A 36 -3.43 -2.94 -4.40
CA ILE A 36 -2.39 -2.54 -3.45
C ILE A 36 -1.07 -3.23 -3.77
N ASP A 37 -1.08 -4.55 -3.96
CA ASP A 37 0.13 -5.34 -4.28
C ASP A 37 0.79 -4.81 -5.56
N LYS A 38 -0.02 -4.54 -6.61
CA LYS A 38 0.47 -3.94 -7.86
C LYS A 38 1.14 -2.58 -7.62
N ILE A 39 0.56 -1.74 -6.75
CA ILE A 39 1.12 -0.41 -6.44
C ILE A 39 2.45 -0.55 -5.69
N LEU A 40 2.53 -1.47 -4.72
CA LEU A 40 3.77 -1.74 -3.99
C LEU A 40 4.87 -2.27 -4.94
N ASP A 41 4.52 -3.20 -5.83
CA ASP A 41 5.44 -3.73 -6.84
C ASP A 41 5.93 -2.63 -7.79
N MET A 42 5.05 -1.72 -8.21
CA MET A 42 5.44 -0.57 -9.05
C MET A 42 6.44 0.35 -8.35
N VAL A 43 6.25 0.62 -7.04
CA VAL A 43 7.18 1.42 -6.25
C VAL A 43 8.51 0.69 -6.04
N LEU A 44 8.49 -0.60 -5.70
CA LEU A 44 9.69 -1.44 -5.58
C LEU A 44 10.43 -1.62 -6.92
N ALA A 45 9.73 -1.49 -8.05
CA ALA A 45 10.32 -1.56 -9.37
C ALA A 45 11.15 -0.33 -9.75
N LEU A 46 10.98 0.80 -9.04
CA LEU A 46 11.69 2.05 -9.33
C LEU A 46 13.22 1.87 -9.18
N PRO A 47 14.04 2.33 -10.15
CA PRO A 47 15.50 2.18 -10.11
C PRO A 47 16.13 2.72 -8.83
N GLU A 48 15.68 3.88 -8.37
CA GLU A 48 16.11 4.53 -7.13
C GLU A 48 15.83 3.68 -5.88
N VAL A 49 14.68 3.01 -5.81
CA VAL A 49 14.31 2.14 -4.70
C VAL A 49 15.15 0.87 -4.72
N LYS A 50 15.34 0.26 -5.90
CA LYS A 50 16.24 -0.90 -6.05
C LYS A 50 17.69 -0.59 -5.70
N ALA A 51 18.17 0.60 -6.07
CA ALA A 51 19.52 1.03 -5.76
C ALA A 51 19.70 1.20 -4.24
N GLU A 52 18.72 1.80 -3.57
CA GLU A 52 18.73 1.99 -2.12
C GLU A 52 18.64 0.65 -1.36
N ILE A 53 17.76 -0.26 -1.78
CA ILE A 53 17.67 -1.63 -1.22
C ILE A 53 19.06 -2.29 -1.27
N LYS A 54 19.70 -2.29 -2.44
CA LYS A 54 21.04 -2.90 -2.61
C LYS A 54 22.10 -2.21 -1.75
N TYR A 55 22.04 -0.89 -1.63
CA TYR A 55 22.96 -0.14 -0.80
C TYR A 55 22.82 -0.52 0.67
N VAL A 56 21.61 -0.47 1.22
CA VAL A 56 21.35 -0.81 2.62
C VAL A 56 21.68 -2.26 2.92
N GLU A 57 21.31 -3.20 2.05
CA GLU A 57 21.68 -4.61 2.20
C GLU A 57 23.20 -4.79 2.23
N LYS A 58 23.92 -4.12 1.34
CA LYS A 58 25.39 -4.20 1.30
C LYS A 58 26.04 -3.61 2.56
N GLU A 59 25.68 -2.38 2.92
CA GLU A 59 26.30 -1.66 4.04
C GLU A 59 25.94 -2.29 5.39
N SER A 60 24.75 -2.88 5.50
CA SER A 60 24.32 -3.63 6.68
C SER A 60 24.80 -5.08 6.72
N LYS A 61 25.50 -5.56 5.69
CA LYS A 61 25.86 -6.99 5.52
C LYS A 61 24.64 -7.92 5.58
N GLY A 62 23.53 -7.46 5.02
CA GLY A 62 22.27 -8.19 4.91
C GLY A 62 21.44 -8.23 6.20
N THR A 63 21.76 -7.40 7.20
CA THR A 63 21.00 -7.36 8.46
C THR A 63 19.83 -6.36 8.43
N ARG A 64 19.85 -5.41 7.50
CA ARG A 64 18.80 -4.40 7.31
C ARG A 64 18.27 -4.49 5.90
N HIS A 65 16.96 -4.28 5.76
CA HIS A 65 16.25 -4.35 4.48
C HIS A 65 15.28 -3.19 4.35
N LEU A 66 15.06 -2.79 3.10
CA LEU A 66 14.00 -1.85 2.75
C LEU A 66 12.77 -2.62 2.26
N ALA A 67 11.59 -2.18 2.69
CA ALA A 67 10.31 -2.68 2.20
C ALA A 67 9.38 -1.52 1.82
N ALA A 68 8.45 -1.75 0.90
CA ALA A 68 7.39 -0.80 0.60
C ALA A 68 6.12 -1.19 1.36
N ALA A 69 5.46 -0.22 1.99
CA ALA A 69 4.22 -0.43 2.72
C ALA A 69 3.20 0.65 2.41
N MET A 70 1.92 0.25 2.43
CA MET A 70 0.80 1.16 2.28
C MET A 70 0.60 1.95 3.57
N TYR A 71 0.91 3.24 3.55
CA TYR A 71 0.72 4.13 4.70
C TYR A 71 -0.70 4.70 4.74
N ALA A 72 -1.28 5.01 3.58
CA ALA A 72 -2.67 5.44 3.48
C ALA A 72 -3.27 5.06 2.12
N THR A 73 -4.55 4.69 2.11
CA THR A 73 -5.34 4.49 0.88
C THR A 73 -6.18 5.74 0.57
N PRO A 74 -6.72 5.86 -0.65
CA PRO A 74 -7.65 6.93 -0.98
C PRO A 74 -8.85 6.95 -0.03
N SER A 75 -9.30 8.16 0.31
CA SER A 75 -10.52 8.45 1.07
C SER A 75 -11.22 9.67 0.47
N GLU A 76 -12.38 10.04 0.99
CA GLU A 76 -13.16 11.19 0.50
C GLU A 76 -12.34 12.50 0.45
N ASN A 77 -11.41 12.66 1.40
CA ASN A 77 -10.57 13.85 1.52
C ASN A 77 -9.16 13.67 0.92
N ARG A 78 -8.88 12.52 0.33
CA ARG A 78 -7.54 12.11 -0.10
C ARG A 78 -7.60 11.22 -1.33
N ASN A 79 -7.34 11.77 -2.50
CA ASN A 79 -7.39 10.98 -3.72
C ASN A 79 -6.03 10.39 -4.13
N TYR A 80 -5.32 9.75 -3.19
CA TYR A 80 -4.03 9.10 -3.47
C TYR A 80 -3.77 7.90 -2.55
N TYR A 81 -3.01 6.95 -3.06
CA TYR A 81 -2.30 5.97 -2.22
C TYR A 81 -1.00 6.60 -1.75
N TRP A 82 -0.70 6.53 -0.45
CA TRP A 82 0.59 6.93 0.10
C TRP A 82 1.38 5.67 0.43
N VAL A 83 2.48 5.47 -0.29
CA VAL A 83 3.42 4.37 -0.10
C VAL A 83 4.67 4.91 0.57
N LYS A 84 5.10 4.24 1.65
CA LYS A 84 6.39 4.51 2.28
C LYS A 84 7.35 3.37 1.96
N VAL A 85 8.59 3.71 1.65
CA VAL A 85 9.68 2.74 1.63
C VAL A 85 10.46 2.94 2.93
N TRP A 86 10.39 1.95 3.81
CA TRP A 86 10.97 1.99 5.15
C TRP A 86 12.13 1.01 5.31
N GLU A 87 13.12 1.39 6.11
CA GLU A 87 14.15 0.52 6.66
C GLU A 87 13.78 0.21 8.11
N ASP A 88 13.84 -1.07 8.50
CA ASP A 88 14.00 -1.43 9.90
C ASP A 88 15.49 -1.40 10.23
N ASN A 89 15.93 -0.36 10.93
CA ASN A 89 17.35 -0.17 11.25
C ASN A 89 17.77 -0.84 12.57
N GLY A 90 16.88 -1.64 13.18
CA GLY A 90 17.10 -2.29 14.48
C GLY A 90 16.78 -1.42 15.68
N MET A 91 16.51 -0.12 15.50
CA MET A 91 16.04 0.79 16.55
C MET A 91 14.67 1.38 16.24
N ASN A 92 14.48 1.82 14.99
CA ASN A 92 13.27 2.49 14.52
C ASN A 92 12.99 2.17 13.05
N TYR A 93 11.74 2.40 12.62
CA TYR A 93 11.40 2.43 11.20
C TYR A 93 11.72 3.80 10.61
N VAL A 94 12.66 3.84 9.66
CA VAL A 94 13.08 5.07 8.98
C VAL A 94 12.57 5.05 7.56
N SER A 95 11.85 6.09 7.14
CA SER A 95 11.40 6.23 5.75
C SER A 95 12.53 6.78 4.88
N HIS A 96 12.92 6.03 3.84
CA HIS A 96 13.86 6.48 2.82
C HIS A 96 13.12 7.19 1.67
N PHE A 97 11.88 6.77 1.39
CA PHE A 97 11.05 7.39 0.36
C PHE A 97 9.59 7.50 0.79
N ASN A 98 8.95 8.57 0.33
CA ASN A 98 7.51 8.79 0.44
C ASN A 98 6.96 9.00 -0.97
N PHE A 99 6.13 8.07 -1.44
CA PHE A 99 5.52 8.13 -2.76
C PHE A 99 4.00 8.26 -2.67
N PHE A 100 3.44 9.07 -3.56
CA PHE A 100 2.02 9.28 -3.71
C PHE A 100 1.63 8.75 -5.08
N VAL A 101 0.69 7.81 -5.12
CA VAL A 101 0.26 7.14 -6.35
C VAL A 101 -1.17 7.51 -6.65
N ASP A 102 -1.39 8.09 -7.83
CA ASP A 102 -2.72 8.46 -8.30
C ASP A 102 -3.55 7.19 -8.58
N PRO A 103 -4.78 7.08 -8.06
CA PRO A 103 -5.54 5.83 -8.10
C PRO A 103 -6.11 5.48 -9.47
N GLN A 104 -6.13 6.43 -10.41
CA GLN A 104 -6.69 6.28 -11.76
C GLN A 104 -5.58 6.05 -12.80
N THR A 105 -4.57 6.91 -12.79
CA THR A 105 -3.46 6.93 -13.75
C THR A 105 -2.28 6.06 -13.31
N LEU A 106 -2.20 5.72 -12.02
CA LEU A 106 -1.04 5.08 -11.38
C LEU A 106 0.26 5.90 -11.54
N SER A 107 0.14 7.20 -11.81
CA SER A 107 1.29 8.11 -11.81
C SER A 107 1.85 8.23 -10.39
N ILE A 108 3.17 8.22 -10.29
CA ILE A 108 3.89 8.26 -9.03
C ILE A 108 4.48 9.66 -8.86
N LYS A 109 4.27 10.24 -7.69
CA LYS A 109 4.91 11.46 -7.21
C LYS A 109 5.77 11.16 -5.99
N TYR A 110 6.86 11.89 -5.84
CA TYR A 110 7.73 11.86 -4.68
C TYR A 110 7.37 13.02 -3.74
N LEU A 111 7.28 12.76 -2.43
CA LEU A 111 7.16 13.81 -1.43
C LEU A 111 8.55 14.25 -0.99
N ASP A 112 8.90 15.49 -1.32
CA ASP A 112 10.00 16.20 -0.70
C ASP A 112 9.57 16.68 0.69
N THR A 113 10.02 15.97 1.72
CA THR A 113 9.67 16.25 3.11
C THR A 113 10.34 17.51 3.66
N ILE A 114 11.39 18.01 3.01
CA ILE A 114 12.08 19.25 3.44
C ILE A 114 11.23 20.46 3.06
N ASN A 115 10.73 20.47 1.82
CA ASN A 115 9.94 21.58 1.26
C ASN A 115 8.42 21.32 1.27
N ASP A 116 7.98 20.22 1.89
CA ASP A 116 6.59 19.75 1.92
C ASP A 116 5.89 19.79 0.54
N THR A 117 6.59 19.31 -0.49
CA THR A 117 6.15 19.45 -1.89
C THR A 117 6.08 18.10 -2.59
N LEU A 118 4.99 17.88 -3.33
CA LEU A 118 4.85 16.72 -4.22
C LEU A 118 5.47 17.01 -5.58
N LEU A 119 6.48 16.24 -5.95
CA LEU A 119 7.20 16.35 -7.21
C LEU A 119 6.87 15.15 -8.10
N ASP A 120 6.65 15.41 -9.38
CA ASP A 120 6.63 14.32 -10.36
C ASP A 120 8.01 13.64 -10.40
N LEU A 121 8.05 12.31 -10.57
CA LEU A 121 9.31 11.57 -10.53
C LEU A 121 10.38 12.13 -11.49
N LYS A 122 9.99 12.63 -12.65
CA LYS A 122 10.92 13.24 -13.61
C LYS A 122 11.56 14.52 -13.05
N ALA A 123 10.76 15.39 -12.44
CA ALA A 123 11.25 16.62 -11.82
C ALA A 123 12.17 16.31 -10.65
N TRP A 124 11.76 15.40 -9.76
CA TRP A 124 12.58 14.97 -8.63
C TRP A 124 13.92 14.36 -9.08
N ARG A 125 13.92 13.48 -10.09
CA ARG A 125 15.15 12.88 -10.63
C ARG A 125 16.10 13.92 -11.23
N HIS A 126 15.56 14.97 -11.85
CA HIS A 126 16.37 16.07 -12.36
C HIS A 126 17.04 16.83 -11.21
N ILE A 127 16.28 17.17 -10.16
CA ILE A 127 16.82 17.84 -8.96
C ILE A 127 17.89 16.98 -8.28
N LYS A 128 17.64 15.69 -8.07
CA LYS A 128 18.60 14.78 -7.40
C LYS A 128 19.94 14.68 -8.14
N GLN A 129 19.95 14.80 -9.46
CA GLN A 129 21.20 14.79 -10.26
C GLN A 129 22.01 16.08 -10.09
N THR A 130 21.37 17.19 -9.71
CA THR A 130 22.04 18.49 -9.51
C THR A 130 22.60 18.67 -8.10
N ILE A 131 22.24 17.81 -7.15
CA ILE A 131 22.76 17.86 -5.77
C ILE A 131 24.04 17.00 -5.68
N PRO A 132 25.19 17.57 -5.30
CA PRO A 132 26.42 16.81 -5.06
C PRO A 132 26.20 15.73 -4.00
N LYS A 133 26.67 14.51 -4.25
CA LYS A 133 26.60 13.35 -3.34
C LYS A 133 27.41 13.51 -2.03
N SER A 134 27.85 14.71 -1.65
CA SER A 134 28.83 14.94 -0.59
C SER A 134 28.24 15.07 0.83
N ILE A 135 26.99 14.67 1.05
CA ILE A 135 26.39 14.74 2.40
C ILE A 135 25.53 13.50 2.65
N HIS A 136 26.19 12.39 2.98
CA HIS A 136 25.63 11.29 3.78
C HIS A 136 26.72 10.77 4.69
#